data_AF-X6DTX7-F1
#
_entry.id   AF-X6DTX7-F1
#
_cell.length_a   1.000
_cell.length_b   1.000
_cell.length_c   1.000
_cell.angle_alpha   90.00
_cell.angle_beta   90.00
_cell.angle_gamma   90.00
#
_symmetry.space_group_name_H-M   'P 1'
#
loop_
_entity.id
_entity.type
_entity.pdbx_description
1 polymer ?
#
loop_
_entity_poly.entity_id
_entity_poly.type
_entity_poly.pdbx_seq_one_letter_code
_entity_poly.pdbx_strand_id
1 'polypeptide(L)'
;MSWYRKVDIRVWNDMKFRRLSDDGKLVFLYLLTHQSMTQLGAMPGTAPGLAPTLKWSTERFHKGLAELSANSMVEYDDEAGIVCLPNFLRYNAPENPNVVKAWGSSYDMLPECDLKIKTLSRAYEALRGRPKSFVEAFAKLFGEQSANGSANHWRNGTPNKEQEPEPEQEPKESASEEGLASTRTREAKPSVDDEDISFVREDDGYVDQEGYEAHCSKREQTNNYAAQSRGK
;
A
#
# COMPACT_ATOMS: atom_id res chain seq x y z
N MET A 1 6.57 10.53 -0.16
CA MET A 1 5.17 10.01 -0.14
C MET A 1 5.20 8.68 0.59
N SER A 2 4.33 8.42 1.55
CA SER A 2 4.30 7.17 2.32
C SER A 2 3.42 6.12 1.64
N TRP A 3 3.93 4.90 1.47
CA TRP A 3 3.17 3.76 0.94
C TRP A 3 2.43 3.08 2.09
N TYR A 4 1.17 3.44 2.29
CA TYR A 4 0.36 2.89 3.37
C TYR A 4 -1.08 2.62 2.92
N ARG A 5 -1.70 1.59 3.52
CA ARG A 5 -3.11 1.28 3.32
C ARG A 5 -3.82 1.15 4.66
N LYS A 6 -5.02 1.74 4.75
CA LYS A 6 -5.84 1.65 5.96
C LYS A 6 -6.53 0.29 6.00
N VAL A 7 -6.32 -0.43 7.09
CA VAL A 7 -7.07 -1.63 7.46
C VAL A 7 -7.86 -1.29 8.71
N ASP A 8 -9.19 -1.32 8.61
CA ASP A 8 -10.05 -1.04 9.76
C ASP A 8 -10.01 -2.22 10.74
N ILE A 9 -9.74 -1.93 12.02
CA ILE A 9 -9.67 -2.96 13.08
C ILE A 9 -10.98 -3.76 13.22
N ARG A 10 -12.12 -3.21 12.78
CA ARG A 10 -13.41 -3.89 12.81
C ARG A 10 -13.51 -5.04 11.79
N VAL A 11 -12.51 -5.22 10.93
CA VAL A 11 -12.41 -6.40 10.04
C VAL A 11 -12.52 -7.71 10.83
N TRP A 12 -11.97 -7.75 12.05
CA TRP A 12 -12.04 -8.92 12.93
C TRP A 12 -13.45 -9.20 13.48
N ASN A 13 -14.34 -8.21 13.47
CA ASN A 13 -15.73 -8.37 13.90
C ASN A 13 -16.67 -8.71 12.74
N ASP A 14 -16.24 -8.48 11.50
CA ASP A 14 -17.02 -8.75 10.30
C ASP A 14 -17.39 -10.24 10.21
N MET A 15 -18.68 -10.52 10.03
CA MET A 15 -19.19 -11.89 9.98
C MET A 15 -18.61 -12.68 8.80
N LYS A 16 -18.43 -12.03 7.64
CA LYS A 16 -17.89 -12.68 6.45
C LYS A 16 -16.43 -13.02 6.69
N PHE A 17 -15.65 -12.05 7.17
CA PHE A 17 -14.22 -12.26 7.45
C PHE A 17 -13.95 -13.32 8.51
N ARG A 18 -14.74 -13.36 9.60
CA ARG A 18 -14.59 -14.38 10.65
C ARG A 18 -14.88 -15.81 10.19
N ARG A 19 -15.73 -15.98 9.17
CA ARG A 19 -16.09 -17.30 8.62
C ARG A 19 -15.07 -17.83 7.63
N LEU A 20 -14.16 -16.98 7.15
CA LEU A 20 -13.13 -17.39 6.20
C LEU A 20 -12.16 -18.38 6.86
N SER A 21 -11.63 -19.28 6.03
CA SER A 21 -10.42 -20.03 6.35
C SER A 21 -9.24 -19.09 6.60
N ASP A 22 -8.21 -19.59 7.28
CA ASP A 22 -6.99 -18.80 7.50
C ASP A 22 -6.31 -18.42 6.18
N ASP A 23 -6.44 -19.27 5.16
CA ASP A 23 -5.97 -18.97 3.81
C ASP A 23 -6.75 -17.80 3.19
N GLY A 24 -8.08 -17.82 3.30
CA GLY A 24 -8.94 -16.72 2.82
C GLY A 24 -8.65 -15.40 3.54
N LYS A 25 -8.44 -15.43 4.86
CA LYS A 25 -8.04 -14.24 5.63
C LYS A 25 -6.70 -13.68 5.16
N LEU A 26 -5.71 -14.54 4.95
CA LEU A 26 -4.39 -14.11 4.49
C LEU A 26 -4.45 -13.54 3.08
N VAL A 27 -5.15 -14.20 2.15
CA VAL A 27 -5.33 -13.72 0.77
C VAL A 27 -6.03 -12.36 0.76
N PHE A 28 -7.07 -12.17 1.57
CA PHE A 28 -7.77 -10.89 1.66
C PHE A 28 -6.86 -9.76 2.12
N LEU A 29 -6.13 -9.97 3.22
CA LEU A 29 -5.20 -8.96 3.75
C LEU A 29 -4.06 -8.70 2.77
N TYR A 30 -3.50 -9.75 2.19
CA TYR A 30 -2.46 -9.66 1.15
C TYR A 30 -2.91 -8.80 -0.03
N LEU A 31 -4.10 -9.04 -0.59
CA LEU A 31 -4.65 -8.24 -1.68
C LEU A 31 -4.88 -6.80 -1.24
N LEU A 32 -5.50 -6.59 -0.08
CA LEU A 32 -5.82 -5.25 0.45
C LEU A 32 -4.56 -4.38 0.60
N THR A 33 -3.45 -4.97 1.04
CA THR A 33 -2.18 -4.29 1.27
C THR A 33 -1.16 -4.50 0.15
N HIS A 34 -1.57 -5.06 -1.00
CA HIS A 34 -0.63 -5.36 -2.08
C HIS A 34 -0.08 -4.06 -2.70
N GLN A 35 1.19 -4.11 -3.13
CA GLN A 35 1.88 -2.96 -3.72
C GLN A 35 1.20 -2.44 -5.01
N SER A 36 0.64 -3.35 -5.80
CA SER A 36 -0.06 -3.02 -7.05
C SER A 36 -1.50 -2.60 -6.83
N MET A 37 -2.03 -2.64 -5.59
CA MET A 37 -3.40 -2.24 -5.30
C MET A 37 -3.56 -0.74 -5.59
N THR A 38 -4.38 -0.40 -6.59
CA THR A 38 -4.57 1.00 -6.98
C THR A 38 -5.46 1.73 -5.97
N GLN A 39 -5.54 3.05 -6.09
CA GLN A 39 -6.43 3.87 -5.25
C GLN A 39 -7.92 3.63 -5.53
N LEU A 40 -8.26 2.91 -6.60
CA LEU A 40 -9.61 2.49 -6.94
C LEU A 40 -10.02 1.17 -6.26
N GLY A 41 -9.08 0.48 -5.60
CA GLY A 41 -9.34 -0.83 -5.00
C GLY A 41 -9.36 -1.97 -6.00
N ALA A 42 -8.69 -1.80 -7.13
CA ALA A 42 -8.44 -2.86 -8.11
C ALA A 42 -6.97 -2.90 -8.49
N MET A 43 -6.51 -4.05 -8.99
CA MET A 43 -5.16 -4.21 -9.52
C MET A 43 -5.11 -5.26 -10.62
N PRO A 44 -4.13 -5.16 -11.53
CA PRO A 44 -3.76 -6.28 -12.38
C PRO A 44 -3.23 -7.42 -11.51
N GLY A 45 -3.68 -8.64 -11.78
CA GLY A 45 -3.24 -9.81 -11.05
C GLY A 45 -4.03 -11.06 -11.44
N THR A 46 -3.31 -12.17 -11.57
CA THR A 46 -3.87 -13.51 -11.76
C THR A 46 -3.41 -14.40 -10.60
N ALA A 47 -4.15 -15.46 -10.29
CA ALA A 47 -3.74 -16.41 -9.25
C ALA A 47 -2.31 -16.96 -9.45
N PRO A 48 -1.88 -17.36 -10.67
CA PRO A 48 -0.50 -17.79 -10.92
C PRO A 48 0.55 -16.71 -10.69
N GLY A 49 0.22 -15.43 -10.93
CA GLY A 49 1.14 -14.32 -10.71
C GLY A 49 1.27 -13.92 -9.23
N LEU A 50 0.21 -14.13 -8.44
CA LEU A 50 0.15 -13.69 -7.05
C LEU A 50 0.57 -14.76 -6.03
N ALA A 51 0.31 -16.04 -6.33
CA ALA A 51 0.64 -17.15 -5.42
C ALA A 51 2.13 -17.26 -5.05
N PRO A 52 3.11 -17.03 -5.98
CA PRO A 52 4.53 -17.18 -5.67
C PRO A 52 5.04 -16.22 -4.59
N THR A 53 4.46 -15.02 -4.47
CA THR A 53 4.83 -14.05 -3.42
C THR A 53 4.60 -14.60 -2.02
N LEU A 54 3.57 -15.43 -1.84
CA LEU A 54 3.26 -16.10 -0.58
C LEU A 54 3.96 -17.47 -0.46
N LYS A 55 4.77 -17.86 -1.45
CA LYS A 55 5.36 -19.21 -1.59
C LYS A 55 4.28 -20.30 -1.60
N TRP A 56 3.14 -20.02 -2.22
CA TRP A 56 2.01 -20.94 -2.30
C TRP A 56 1.88 -21.57 -3.68
N SER A 57 1.19 -22.71 -3.74
CA SER A 57 0.70 -23.23 -5.02
C SER A 57 -0.42 -22.34 -5.55
N THR A 58 -0.52 -22.25 -6.87
CA THR A 58 -1.62 -21.56 -7.56
C THR A 58 -2.98 -22.08 -7.09
N GLU A 59 -3.11 -23.39 -6.89
CA GLU A 59 -4.35 -24.03 -6.43
C GLU A 59 -4.77 -23.55 -5.03
N ARG A 60 -3.82 -23.48 -4.08
CA ARG A 60 -4.11 -22.98 -2.74
C ARG A 60 -4.56 -21.51 -2.76
N PHE A 61 -3.88 -20.69 -3.57
CA PHE A 61 -4.26 -19.28 -3.71
C PHE A 61 -5.64 -19.13 -4.37
N HIS A 62 -5.91 -19.92 -5.42
CA HIS A 62 -7.21 -19.93 -6.09
C HIS A 62 -8.33 -20.33 -5.12
N LYS A 63 -8.10 -21.34 -4.26
CA LYS A 63 -9.07 -21.72 -3.22
C LYS A 63 -9.41 -20.55 -2.29
N GLY A 64 -8.40 -19.80 -1.85
CA GLY A 64 -8.60 -18.58 -1.04
C GLY A 64 -9.36 -17.50 -1.80
N LEU A 65 -9.03 -17.25 -3.07
CA LEU A 65 -9.76 -16.30 -3.93
C LEU A 65 -11.22 -16.71 -4.15
N ALA A 66 -11.48 -17.98 -4.43
CA ALA A 66 -12.82 -18.51 -4.66
C ALA A 66 -13.68 -18.37 -3.40
N GLU A 67 -13.11 -18.64 -2.22
CA GLU A 67 -13.80 -18.44 -0.93
C GLU A 67 -14.16 -16.96 -0.71
N LEU A 68 -13.26 -16.03 -1.03
CA LEU A 68 -13.51 -14.59 -0.92
C LEU A 68 -14.57 -14.10 -1.92
N SER A 69 -14.55 -14.64 -3.14
CA SER A 69 -15.54 -14.35 -4.18
C SER A 69 -16.93 -14.85 -3.80
N ALA A 70 -17.02 -16.06 -3.24
CA ALA A 70 -18.28 -16.61 -2.72
C ALA A 70 -18.90 -15.73 -1.61
N ASN A 71 -18.08 -15.01 -0.84
CA ASN A 71 -18.53 -14.06 0.18
C ASN A 71 -18.72 -12.62 -0.33
N SER A 72 -18.53 -12.38 -1.63
CA SER A 72 -18.55 -11.06 -2.28
C SER A 72 -17.57 -10.07 -1.66
N MET A 73 -16.42 -10.56 -1.17
CA MET A 73 -15.36 -9.74 -0.60
C MET A 73 -14.32 -9.34 -1.64
N VAL A 74 -14.12 -10.19 -2.65
CA VAL A 74 -13.23 -9.97 -3.79
C VAL A 74 -14.01 -10.32 -5.06
N GLU A 75 -13.78 -9.58 -6.13
CA GLU A 75 -14.18 -9.94 -7.47
C GLU A 75 -12.91 -10.06 -8.31
N TYR A 76 -12.83 -11.05 -9.18
CA TYR A 76 -11.68 -11.22 -10.06
C TYR A 76 -12.13 -11.75 -11.41
N ASP A 77 -11.33 -11.46 -12.42
CA ASP A 77 -11.44 -11.98 -13.77
C ASP A 77 -10.09 -12.60 -14.11
N ASP A 78 -10.04 -13.93 -14.17
CA ASP A 78 -8.81 -14.66 -14.46
C ASP A 78 -8.35 -14.49 -15.92
N GLU A 79 -9.29 -14.28 -16.85
CA GLU A 79 -8.98 -14.12 -18.28
C GLU A 79 -8.38 -12.75 -18.55
N ALA A 80 -9.02 -11.69 -18.04
CA ALA A 80 -8.49 -10.33 -18.15
C ALA A 80 -7.33 -10.05 -17.18
N GLY A 81 -7.18 -10.86 -16.12
CA GLY A 81 -6.14 -10.72 -15.12
C GLY A 81 -6.30 -9.50 -14.22
N ILE A 82 -7.50 -9.30 -13.67
CA ILE A 82 -7.82 -8.20 -12.76
C ILE A 82 -8.43 -8.73 -11.45
N VAL A 83 -8.06 -8.11 -10.33
CA VAL A 83 -8.65 -8.36 -9.01
C VAL A 83 -9.18 -7.04 -8.45
N CYS A 84 -10.40 -7.04 -7.92
CA CYS A 84 -11.10 -5.89 -7.36
C CYS A 84 -11.63 -6.20 -5.96
N LEU A 85 -11.53 -5.25 -5.04
CA LEU A 85 -12.10 -5.28 -3.70
C LEU A 85 -13.32 -4.34 -3.66
N PRO A 86 -14.56 -4.84 -3.76
CA PRO A 86 -15.75 -4.01 -3.92
C PRO A 86 -15.97 -2.98 -2.79
N ASN A 87 -15.52 -3.31 -1.57
CA ASN A 87 -15.68 -2.46 -0.38
C ASN A 87 -14.47 -1.56 -0.12
N PHE A 88 -13.46 -1.54 -0.99
CA PHE A 88 -12.22 -0.81 -0.75
C PHE A 88 -12.43 0.68 -0.46
N LEU A 89 -13.17 1.37 -1.34
CA LEU A 89 -13.42 2.81 -1.24
C LEU A 89 -14.32 3.20 -0.07
N ARG A 90 -14.99 2.24 0.59
CA ARG A 90 -15.71 2.50 1.84
C ARG A 90 -14.77 2.86 2.99
N TYR A 91 -13.59 2.24 3.02
CA TYR A 91 -12.60 2.42 4.09
C TYR A 91 -11.39 3.26 3.65
N ASN A 92 -11.04 3.20 2.37
CA ASN A 92 -9.92 3.93 1.74
C ASN A 92 -10.44 5.00 0.77
N ALA A 93 -11.45 5.75 1.21
CA ALA A 93 -12.06 6.80 0.41
C ALA A 93 -11.08 7.98 0.19
N PRO A 94 -11.23 8.75 -0.90
CA PRO A 94 -10.30 9.84 -1.19
C PRO A 94 -10.38 10.93 -0.13
N GLU A 95 -9.23 11.38 0.38
CA GLU A 95 -9.17 12.40 1.43
C GLU A 95 -9.42 13.80 0.88
N ASN A 96 -8.99 14.04 -0.36
CA ASN A 96 -9.16 15.32 -1.04
C ASN A 96 -9.42 15.09 -2.56
N PRO A 97 -9.89 16.12 -3.29
CA PRO A 97 -10.16 16.00 -4.73
C PRO A 97 -8.92 15.71 -5.59
N ASN A 98 -7.70 15.97 -5.12
CA ASN A 98 -6.49 15.64 -5.87
C ASN A 98 -6.25 14.12 -5.90
N VAL A 99 -6.69 13.38 -4.88
CA VAL A 99 -6.70 11.91 -4.90
C VAL A 99 -7.60 11.41 -6.04
N VAL A 100 -8.76 12.04 -6.24
CA VAL A 100 -9.66 11.69 -7.35
C VAL A 100 -8.97 11.96 -8.70
N LYS A 101 -8.23 13.06 -8.84
CA LYS A 101 -7.43 13.34 -10.06
C LYS A 101 -6.39 12.24 -10.35
N ALA A 102 -5.82 11.62 -9.31
CA ALA A 102 -4.88 10.50 -9.44
C ALA A 102 -5.57 9.16 -9.77
N TRP A 103 -6.91 9.10 -9.79
CA TRP A 103 -7.61 7.89 -10.23
C TRP A 103 -7.51 7.66 -11.73
N GLY A 104 -7.28 8.70 -12.54
CA GLY A 104 -7.07 8.54 -13.99
C GLY A 104 -5.94 7.57 -14.30
N SER A 105 -4.75 7.79 -13.70
CA SER A 105 -3.60 6.89 -13.86
C SER A 105 -3.85 5.51 -13.21
N SER A 106 -4.55 5.47 -12.07
CA SER A 106 -4.95 4.18 -11.46
C SER A 106 -5.84 3.36 -12.39
N TYR A 107 -6.77 4.00 -13.09
CA TYR A 107 -7.70 3.36 -14.01
C TYR A 107 -7.01 2.89 -15.30
N ASP A 108 -6.09 3.70 -15.82
CA ASP A 108 -5.32 3.39 -17.03
C ASP A 108 -4.50 2.11 -16.89
N MET A 109 -3.90 1.89 -15.71
CA MET A 109 -3.13 0.69 -15.39
C MET A 109 -3.95 -0.61 -15.31
N LEU A 110 -5.28 -0.56 -15.32
CA LEU A 110 -6.13 -1.74 -15.20
C LEU A 110 -6.40 -2.38 -16.57
N PRO A 111 -6.42 -3.73 -16.68
CA PRO A 111 -6.81 -4.43 -17.89
C PRO A 111 -8.22 -4.06 -18.38
N GLU A 112 -8.41 -3.94 -19.69
CA GLU A 112 -9.71 -3.64 -20.29
C GLU A 112 -10.66 -4.83 -20.16
N CYS A 113 -11.68 -4.68 -19.32
CA CYS A 113 -12.68 -5.71 -19.04
C CYS A 113 -13.92 -5.08 -18.38
N ASP A 114 -15.00 -5.86 -18.26
CA ASP A 114 -16.22 -5.41 -17.58
C ASP A 114 -15.99 -5.08 -16.10
N LEU A 115 -15.07 -5.80 -15.45
CA LEU A 115 -14.73 -5.55 -14.04
C LEU A 115 -14.04 -4.18 -13.85
N LYS A 116 -13.27 -3.70 -14.83
CA LYS A 116 -12.69 -2.35 -14.84
C LYS A 116 -13.80 -1.29 -14.88
N ILE A 117 -14.79 -1.46 -15.76
CA ILE A 117 -15.94 -0.54 -15.88
C ILE A 117 -16.78 -0.54 -14.59
N LYS A 118 -17.00 -1.73 -14.02
CA LYS A 118 -17.72 -1.89 -12.74
C LYS A 118 -16.98 -1.23 -11.58
N THR A 119 -15.64 -1.29 -11.58
CA THR A 119 -14.79 -0.61 -10.59
C THR A 119 -14.95 0.91 -10.67
N LEU A 120 -14.94 1.47 -11.88
CA LEU A 120 -15.15 2.92 -12.07
C LEU A 120 -16.54 3.37 -11.62
N SER A 121 -17.57 2.57 -11.93
CA SER A 121 -18.95 2.84 -11.50
C SER A 121 -19.04 2.88 -9.96
N ARG A 122 -18.41 1.92 -9.26
CA ARG A 122 -18.32 1.93 -7.79
C ARG A 122 -17.57 3.15 -7.26
N ALA A 123 -16.52 3.57 -7.96
CA ALA A 123 -15.76 4.75 -7.58
C ALA A 123 -16.62 6.02 -7.64
N TYR A 124 -17.44 6.17 -8.68
CA TYR A 124 -18.44 7.24 -8.77
C TYR A 124 -19.46 7.17 -7.61
N GLU A 125 -20.01 5.99 -7.33
CA GLU A 125 -20.96 5.80 -6.22
C GLU A 125 -20.36 6.19 -4.86
N ALA A 126 -19.08 5.88 -4.63
CA ALA A 126 -18.37 6.27 -3.41
C ALA A 126 -18.24 7.80 -3.22
N LEU A 127 -18.48 8.59 -4.28
CA LEU A 127 -18.48 10.04 -4.24
C LEU A 127 -19.87 10.66 -4.03
N ARG A 128 -20.98 9.91 -4.16
CA ARG A 128 -22.36 10.46 -4.13
C ARG A 128 -22.78 11.17 -2.82
N GLY A 129 -21.99 11.08 -1.75
CA GLY A 129 -22.21 11.80 -0.49
C GLY A 129 -21.12 12.83 -0.15
N ARG A 130 -20.21 13.13 -1.09
CA ARG A 130 -19.04 13.99 -0.87
C ARG A 130 -19.27 15.40 -1.40
N PRO A 131 -18.45 16.39 -0.97
CA PRO A 131 -18.51 17.75 -1.51
C PRO A 131 -18.42 17.75 -3.04
N LYS A 132 -19.11 18.70 -3.68
CA LYS A 132 -19.21 18.81 -5.15
C LYS A 132 -17.85 18.77 -5.86
N SER A 133 -16.82 19.33 -5.23
CA SER A 133 -15.44 19.32 -5.74
C SER A 133 -14.89 17.93 -6.07
N PHE A 134 -15.35 16.87 -5.38
CA PHE A 134 -14.96 15.49 -5.68
C PHE A 134 -15.61 14.98 -6.96
N VAL A 135 -16.92 15.24 -7.11
CA VAL A 135 -17.71 14.83 -8.28
C VAL A 135 -17.23 15.59 -9.52
N GLU A 136 -16.95 16.89 -9.39
CA GLU A 136 -16.37 17.71 -10.46
C GLU A 136 -14.98 17.21 -10.89
N ALA A 137 -14.12 16.84 -9.93
CA ALA A 137 -12.82 16.25 -10.23
C ALA A 137 -12.95 14.92 -10.99
N PHE A 138 -13.94 14.10 -10.61
CA PHE A 138 -14.23 12.85 -11.32
C PHE A 138 -14.76 13.09 -12.74
N ALA A 139 -15.76 13.98 -12.89
CA ALA A 139 -16.36 14.31 -14.18
C ALA A 139 -15.33 14.92 -15.15
N LYS A 140 -14.35 15.68 -14.64
CA LYS A 140 -13.26 16.21 -15.47
C LYS A 140 -12.35 15.10 -16.05
N LEU A 141 -12.20 13.99 -15.33
CA LEU A 141 -11.33 12.87 -15.77
C LEU A 141 -12.07 11.89 -16.69
N PHE A 142 -13.29 11.52 -16.30
CA PHE A 142 -14.04 10.43 -16.93
C PHE A 142 -15.26 10.94 -17.75
N GLY A 143 -15.45 12.26 -17.85
CA GLY A 143 -16.58 12.88 -18.52
C GLY A 143 -17.87 12.89 -17.70
N GLU A 144 -18.77 13.83 -18.01
CA GLU A 144 -20.09 13.96 -17.34
C GLU A 144 -21.02 12.76 -17.62
N GLN A 145 -20.86 12.06 -18.75
CA GLN A 145 -21.68 10.89 -19.09
C GLN A 145 -21.40 9.66 -18.21
N SER A 146 -20.31 9.69 -17.42
CA SER A 146 -20.03 8.68 -16.38
C SER A 146 -21.05 8.69 -15.25
N ALA A 147 -21.62 9.86 -14.96
CA ALA A 147 -22.56 10.05 -13.86
C ALA A 147 -23.91 9.32 -14.06
N ASN A 148 -24.23 8.95 -15.30
CA ASN A 148 -25.53 8.36 -15.67
C ASN A 148 -25.46 6.84 -15.90
N GLY A 149 -24.37 6.16 -15.54
CA GLY A 149 -24.32 4.69 -15.47
C GLY A 149 -24.37 3.95 -16.81
N SER A 150 -24.14 4.62 -17.95
CA SER A 150 -24.05 3.94 -19.24
C SER A 150 -22.68 3.27 -19.39
N ALA A 151 -22.66 1.94 -19.34
CA ALA A 151 -21.47 1.11 -19.47
C ALA A 151 -20.84 1.11 -20.89
N ASN A 152 -21.48 1.74 -21.88
CA ASN A 152 -21.22 1.45 -23.30
C ASN A 152 -20.31 2.43 -24.05
N HIS A 153 -19.56 3.33 -23.41
CA HIS A 153 -18.67 4.26 -24.13
C HIS A 153 -17.22 4.34 -23.64
N TRP A 154 -16.81 3.51 -22.68
CA TRP A 154 -15.46 3.54 -22.10
C TRP A 154 -14.34 2.98 -23.01
N ARG A 155 -14.60 2.79 -24.31
CA ARG A 155 -13.68 2.16 -25.29
C ARG A 155 -12.76 3.14 -26.02
N ASN A 156 -12.93 4.45 -25.86
CA ASN A 156 -12.07 5.41 -26.53
C ASN A 156 -11.16 6.09 -25.50
N GLY A 157 -9.99 5.49 -25.28
CA GLY A 157 -8.86 6.17 -24.65
C GLY A 157 -8.60 7.49 -25.39
N THR A 158 -8.66 8.60 -24.67
CA THR A 158 -8.26 9.91 -25.21
C THR A 158 -6.74 10.03 -25.27
N PRO A 159 -6.20 10.77 -26.25
CA PRO A 159 -4.78 10.80 -26.54
C PRO A 159 -3.99 11.41 -25.40
N ASN A 160 -2.87 10.78 -25.09
CA ASN A 160 -1.81 11.32 -24.25
C ASN A 160 -1.45 12.74 -24.75
N LYS A 161 -1.82 13.78 -24.01
CA LYS A 161 -1.22 15.10 -24.21
C LYS A 161 0.12 15.06 -23.50
N GLU A 162 1.14 14.72 -24.28
CA GLU A 162 2.52 15.05 -23.95
C GLU A 162 2.57 16.54 -23.58
N GLN A 163 3.01 16.83 -22.36
CA GLN A 163 3.34 18.19 -21.96
C GLN A 163 4.58 18.61 -22.74
N GLU A 164 4.46 19.65 -23.56
CA GLU A 164 5.61 20.36 -24.10
C GLU A 164 6.48 20.89 -22.94
N PRO A 165 7.80 20.70 -22.95
CA PRO A 165 8.68 21.26 -21.94
C PRO A 165 8.73 22.79 -22.06
N GLU A 166 8.65 23.48 -20.92
CA GLU A 166 8.95 24.92 -20.81
C GLU A 166 10.42 25.18 -21.25
N PRO A 167 10.69 26.27 -22.00
CA PRO A 167 12.03 26.55 -22.49
C PRO A 167 12.99 26.93 -21.35
N GLU A 168 14.10 26.19 -21.26
CA GLU A 168 15.29 26.55 -20.48
C GLU A 168 15.84 27.90 -20.94
N GLN A 169 16.01 28.84 -20.00
CA GLN A 169 16.72 30.09 -20.23
C GLN A 169 18.23 29.85 -20.21
N GLU A 170 18.91 30.17 -21.32
CA GLU A 170 20.37 30.15 -21.43
C GLU A 170 21.03 31.13 -20.43
N PRO A 171 22.11 30.73 -19.73
CA PRO A 171 22.95 31.68 -19.00
C PRO A 171 23.89 32.41 -19.96
N LYS A 172 23.85 33.74 -19.96
CA LYS A 172 24.89 34.58 -20.58
C LYS A 172 26.11 34.65 -19.68
N GLU A 173 27.22 34.14 -20.18
CA GLU A 173 28.57 34.38 -19.70
C GLU A 173 28.98 35.86 -19.88
N SER A 174 29.56 36.45 -18.83
CA SER A 174 30.60 37.47 -18.99
C SER A 174 31.53 37.48 -17.79
N ALA A 175 32.81 37.22 -18.06
CA ALA A 175 33.90 37.26 -17.11
C ALA A 175 34.33 38.69 -16.74
N SER A 176 34.82 38.88 -15.52
CA SER A 176 36.04 39.65 -15.24
C SER A 176 36.54 39.40 -13.80
N GLU A 177 37.86 39.45 -13.67
CA GLU A 177 38.73 38.97 -12.59
C GLU A 177 38.93 39.93 -11.39
N GLU A 178 39.76 39.45 -10.46
CA GLU A 178 40.47 40.11 -9.34
C GLU A 178 39.71 40.07 -7.99
N GLY A 179 40.19 39.50 -6.88
CA GLY A 179 41.50 38.99 -6.49
C GLY A 179 41.75 39.43 -5.04
N LEU A 180 41.79 38.51 -4.06
CA LEU A 180 42.58 38.70 -2.83
C LEU A 180 42.72 37.40 -2.02
N ALA A 181 43.97 37.09 -1.67
CA ALA A 181 44.40 35.94 -0.89
C ALA A 181 44.05 36.05 0.60
N SER A 182 43.79 34.92 1.28
CA SER A 182 44.26 34.70 2.64
C SER A 182 44.36 33.21 3.00
N THR A 183 45.43 32.88 3.69
CA THR A 183 46.00 31.58 4.01
C THR A 183 45.60 31.05 5.40
N ARG A 184 45.70 29.71 5.58
CA ARG A 184 45.83 28.94 6.86
C ARG A 184 44.55 28.87 7.71
N THR A 185 44.19 27.80 8.44
CA THR A 185 44.91 26.62 8.95
C THR A 185 43.89 25.55 9.35
N ARG A 186 44.36 24.30 9.40
CA ARG A 186 43.75 23.11 9.98
C ARG A 186 43.85 23.16 11.52
N GLU A 187 42.80 22.72 12.23
CA GLU A 187 42.68 22.30 13.67
C GLU A 187 41.31 22.80 14.20
N ALA A 188 40.54 22.19 15.11
CA ALA A 188 40.40 20.87 15.73
C ALA A 188 39.00 20.89 16.43
N LYS A 189 38.48 19.72 16.84
CA LYS A 189 37.17 19.51 17.49
C LYS A 189 36.98 20.30 18.80
N PRO A 190 35.73 20.38 19.31
CA PRO A 190 35.48 19.97 20.69
C PRO A 190 34.50 18.80 20.81
N SER A 191 34.80 17.97 21.79
CA SER A 191 34.11 16.80 22.32
C SER A 191 32.78 17.14 22.99
N VAL A 192 31.78 16.25 22.80
CA VAL A 192 30.83 15.92 23.85
C VAL A 192 30.68 14.40 23.83
N ASP A 193 30.88 13.81 25.00
CA ASP A 193 31.12 12.41 25.26
C ASP A 193 29.84 11.55 25.13
N ASP A 194 30.06 10.35 24.59
CA ASP A 194 29.58 9.03 25.00
C ASP A 194 28.16 8.90 25.59
N GLU A 195 27.24 8.39 24.77
CA GLU A 195 26.49 7.18 25.16
C GLU A 195 26.53 6.14 24.03
N ASP A 196 27.27 5.07 24.31
CA ASP A 196 27.39 3.83 23.57
C ASP A 196 26.03 3.15 23.36
N ILE A 197 25.62 2.99 22.10
CA ILE A 197 24.81 1.83 21.70
C ILE A 197 25.67 1.03 20.72
N SER A 198 26.61 0.28 21.29
CA SER A 198 27.34 -0.76 20.57
C SER A 198 26.35 -1.84 20.12
N PHE A 199 26.05 -1.83 18.82
CA PHE A 199 25.39 -2.94 18.13
C PHE A 199 26.36 -4.12 18.11
N VAL A 200 26.24 -5.00 19.11
CA VAL A 200 26.90 -6.31 19.10
C VAL A 200 26.24 -7.13 17.99
N ARG A 201 26.99 -7.36 16.92
CA ARG A 201 26.72 -8.50 16.01
C ARG A 201 27.12 -9.75 16.78
N GLU A 202 26.13 -10.46 17.31
CA GLU A 202 26.28 -11.86 17.69
C GLU A 202 26.00 -12.72 16.46
N ASP A 203 27.07 -13.28 15.91
CA ASP A 203 27.02 -14.43 15.02
C ASP A 203 26.62 -15.69 15.82
N ASP A 204 25.88 -16.55 15.13
CA ASP A 204 25.69 -18.00 15.33
C ASP A 204 24.86 -18.53 16.52
N GLY A 205 23.90 -19.41 16.19
CA GLY A 205 23.48 -20.48 17.08
C GLY A 205 22.00 -20.87 17.00
N TYR A 206 21.70 -21.97 16.32
CA TYR A 206 20.44 -22.69 16.47
C TYR A 206 20.40 -23.28 17.90
N VAL A 207 19.52 -22.77 18.76
CA VAL A 207 19.34 -23.26 20.14
C VAL A 207 18.34 -24.40 20.11
N ASP A 208 18.77 -25.58 20.54
CA ASP A 208 17.92 -26.74 20.75
C ASP A 208 17.00 -26.59 21.97
N GLN A 209 15.97 -27.43 22.01
CA GLN A 209 14.82 -27.28 22.91
C GLN A 209 15.19 -27.33 24.40
N GLU A 210 16.29 -27.99 24.76
CA GLU A 210 16.82 -28.04 26.13
C GLU A 210 17.43 -26.70 26.59
N GLY A 211 18.03 -25.92 25.68
CA GLY A 211 18.57 -24.59 26.00
C GLY A 211 17.50 -23.56 26.34
N TYR A 212 16.32 -23.66 25.71
CA TYR A 212 15.19 -22.77 25.97
C TYR A 212 14.57 -23.00 27.36
N GLU A 213 14.45 -24.25 27.78
CA GLU A 213 13.88 -24.62 29.08
C GLU A 213 14.79 -24.19 30.25
N ALA A 214 16.12 -24.30 30.08
CA ALA A 214 17.08 -23.80 31.06
C ALA A 214 17.04 -22.26 31.21
N HIS A 215 16.79 -21.54 30.10
CA HIS A 215 16.65 -20.08 30.11
C HIS A 215 15.34 -19.62 30.77
N CYS A 216 14.22 -20.34 30.56
CA CYS A 216 12.96 -20.05 31.26
C CYS A 216 13.06 -20.31 32.77
N SER A 217 13.68 -21.41 33.19
CA SER A 217 13.81 -21.77 34.61
C SER A 217 14.64 -20.73 35.41
N LYS A 218 15.71 -20.18 34.81
CA LYS A 218 16.50 -19.10 35.45
C LYS A 218 15.72 -17.79 35.58
N ARG A 219 14.78 -17.50 34.66
CA ARG A 219 13.97 -16.28 34.68
C ARG A 219 12.85 -16.33 35.73
N GLU A 220 12.36 -17.51 36.05
CA GLU A 220 11.39 -17.70 37.14
C GLU A 220 12.05 -17.60 38.53
N GLN A 221 13.29 -18.06 38.67
CA GLN A 221 14.03 -17.95 39.94
C GLN A 221 14.40 -16.50 40.28
N THR A 222 14.76 -15.67 39.29
CA THR A 222 15.09 -14.25 39.52
C THR A 222 13.84 -13.41 39.85
N ASN A 223 12.69 -13.72 39.26
CA ASN A 223 11.43 -13.05 39.57
C ASN A 223 10.89 -13.40 40.97
N ASN A 224 11.11 -14.63 41.46
CA ASN A 224 10.72 -15.00 42.82
C ASN A 224 11.58 -14.32 43.91
N TYR A 225 12.87 -14.05 43.65
CA TYR A 225 13.71 -13.25 44.55
C TYR A 225 13.32 -11.76 44.59
N ALA A 226 12.87 -11.21 43.46
CA ALA A 226 12.40 -9.82 43.39
C ALA A 226 11.03 -9.61 44.08
N ALA A 227 10.20 -10.66 44.16
CA ALA A 227 8.91 -10.60 44.85
C ALA A 227 9.05 -10.66 46.39
N GLN A 228 10.06 -11.37 46.92
CA GLN A 228 10.29 -11.48 48.37
C GLN A 228 10.99 -10.27 49.00
N SER A 229 11.67 -9.43 48.21
CA SER A 229 12.35 -8.21 48.70
C SER A 229 11.48 -6.96 48.74
N ARG A 230 10.25 -7.01 48.20
CA ARG A 230 9.26 -5.91 48.21
C ARG A 230 8.17 -6.06 49.26
N GLY A 231 8.28 -7.06 50.14
CA GLY A 231 7.33 -7.36 51.21
C GLY A 231 7.94 -7.27 52.61
N LYS A 232 8.61 -6.16 52.94
CA LYS A 232 8.95 -5.74 54.30
C LYS A 232 8.85 -4.22 54.41
#